data_AF-A0A528CI29-F1
#
_entry.id   AF-A0A528CI29-F1
#
_cell.length_a   1.000
_cell.length_b   1.000
_cell.length_c   1.000
_cell.angle_alpha   90.00
_cell.angle_beta   90.00
_cell.angle_gamma   90.00
#
_symmetry.space_group_name_H-M   'P 1'
#
loop_
_entity.id
_entity.type
_entity.pdbx_description
1 polymer ?
#
loop_
_entity_poly.entity_id
_entity_poly.type
_entity_poly.pdbx_seq_one_letter_code
_entity_poly.pdbx_strand_id
1 'polypeptide(L)' 'GELRFMVKAGPELIRAYKTPSLRGAASRPPYMHAGQFSSLDEVVAHYSKAPASVEGVSEIHPLQLSDRERAALVAFLETL' A
#
# COMPACT_ATOMS: atom_id res chain seq x y z
N GLY A 1 -18.52 -23.31 -6.24
CA GLY A 1 -18.39 -21.89 -6.62
C GLY A 1 -17.41 -21.24 -5.68
N GLU A 2 -16.54 -20.38 -6.22
CA GLU A 2 -15.37 -19.77 -5.55
C GLU A 2 -15.69 -19.07 -4.22
N LEU A 3 -16.95 -18.64 -4.02
CA LEU A 3 -17.38 -17.93 -2.81
C LEU A 3 -17.60 -18.84 -1.57
N ARG A 4 -17.47 -20.17 -1.70
CA ARG A 4 -17.72 -21.11 -0.58
C ARG A 4 -16.79 -20.87 0.61
N PHE A 5 -15.57 -20.39 0.38
CA PHE A 5 -14.55 -20.18 1.41
C PHE A 5 -14.31 -18.69 1.73
N MET A 6 -15.16 -17.80 1.21
CA MET A 6 -15.00 -16.37 1.46
C MET A 6 -15.34 -16.05 2.92
N VAL A 7 -14.39 -15.44 3.61
CA VAL A 7 -14.62 -14.82 4.92
C VAL A 7 -15.56 -13.64 4.72
N LYS A 8 -16.70 -13.63 5.42
CA LYS A 8 -17.74 -12.60 5.28
C LYS A 8 -17.73 -11.54 6.37
N ALA A 9 -17.11 -11.86 7.51
CA ALA A 9 -16.99 -11.00 8.68
C ALA A 9 -15.83 -11.51 9.54
N GLY A 10 -15.15 -10.60 10.23
CA GLY A 10 -14.04 -10.91 11.12
C GLY A 10 -13.17 -9.69 11.38
N PRO A 11 -12.41 -9.65 12.49
CA PRO A 11 -11.48 -8.55 12.79
C PRO A 11 -10.44 -8.32 11.68
N GLU A 12 -10.07 -9.36 10.93
CA GLU A 12 -9.16 -9.31 9.78
C GLU A 12 -9.70 -8.51 8.60
N LEU A 13 -11.02 -8.28 8.53
CA LEU A 13 -11.64 -7.47 7.48
C LEU A 13 -11.76 -5.99 7.87
N ILE A 14 -11.48 -5.63 9.13
CA ILE A 14 -11.54 -4.24 9.61
C ILE A 14 -10.39 -3.45 8.98
N ARG A 15 -10.75 -2.44 8.17
CA ARG A 15 -9.82 -1.62 7.36
C ARG A 15 -8.93 -2.41 6.40
N ALA A 16 -9.34 -3.63 6.05
CA ALA A 16 -8.70 -4.38 4.99
C ALA A 16 -9.12 -3.81 3.62
N TYR A 17 -8.14 -3.59 2.75
CA TYR A 17 -8.36 -3.18 1.37
C TYR A 17 -7.80 -4.24 0.43
N LYS A 18 -8.46 -4.43 -0.71
CA LYS A 18 -7.89 -5.23 -1.78
C LYS A 18 -6.58 -4.57 -2.25
N THR A 19 -5.49 -5.33 -2.26
CA THR A 19 -4.21 -4.87 -2.82
C THR A 19 -4.39 -4.51 -4.30
N PRO A 20 -4.15 -3.25 -4.70
CA PRO A 20 -4.25 -2.85 -6.10
C PRO A 20 -3.10 -3.44 -6.92
N SER A 21 -3.29 -3.55 -8.24
CA SER A 21 -2.17 -3.82 -9.15
C SER A 21 -1.25 -2.61 -9.20
N LEU A 22 0.07 -2.85 -9.27
CA LEU A 22 1.08 -1.80 -9.47
C LEU A 22 1.37 -1.51 -10.95
N ARG A 23 0.83 -2.29 -11.89
CA ARG A 23 0.97 -2.03 -13.33
C ARG A 23 0.36 -0.67 -13.69
N GLY A 24 1.14 0.20 -14.31
CA GLY A 24 0.73 1.56 -14.66
C GLY A 24 0.42 2.42 -13.43
N ALA A 25 0.93 2.09 -12.24
CA ALA A 25 0.66 2.88 -11.04
C ALA A 25 1.14 4.33 -11.18
N ALA A 26 2.30 4.54 -11.82
CA ALA A 26 2.89 5.86 -11.97
C ALA A 26 1.99 6.90 -12.67
N SER A 27 1.08 6.46 -13.55
CA SER A 27 0.19 7.36 -14.30
C SER A 27 -1.16 7.65 -13.63
N ARG A 28 -1.36 7.20 -12.37
CA ARG A 28 -2.68 7.20 -11.71
C ARG A 28 -2.72 7.91 -10.35
N PRO A 29 -2.18 9.14 -10.19
CA PRO A 29 -2.44 9.92 -8.99
C PRO A 29 -3.93 10.39 -8.94
N PRO A 30 -4.48 10.68 -7.75
CA PRO A 30 -3.89 10.50 -6.42
C PRO A 30 -3.92 9.02 -5.95
N TYR A 31 -3.04 8.68 -5.02
CA TYR A 31 -2.81 7.31 -4.52
C TYR A 31 -3.55 7.02 -3.23
N MET A 32 -3.56 5.73 -2.85
CA MET A 32 -4.28 5.16 -1.70
C MET A 32 -5.81 5.16 -1.87
N HIS A 33 -6.54 4.56 -0.94
CA HIS A 33 -7.98 4.33 -1.10
C HIS A 33 -8.83 5.62 -1.02
N ALA A 34 -8.31 6.68 -0.39
CA ALA A 34 -8.99 7.97 -0.25
C ALA A 34 -8.21 9.12 -0.93
N GLY A 35 -7.24 8.81 -1.81
CA GLY A 35 -6.48 9.83 -2.53
C GLY A 35 -5.53 10.65 -1.65
N GLN A 36 -5.01 10.07 -0.56
CA GLN A 36 -4.24 10.81 0.44
C GLN A 36 -2.87 11.33 -0.05
N PHE A 37 -2.32 10.71 -1.10
CA PHE A 37 -0.98 11.04 -1.60
C PHE A 37 -1.03 11.45 -3.06
N SER A 38 -0.19 12.42 -3.40
CA SER A 38 -0.05 12.98 -4.74
C SER A 38 1.08 12.33 -5.55
N SER A 39 2.02 11.65 -4.87
CA SER A 39 3.20 11.04 -5.49
C SER A 39 3.47 9.62 -5.00
N LEU A 40 4.15 8.81 -5.83
CA LEU A 40 4.68 7.49 -5.42
C LEU A 40 5.72 7.61 -4.31
N ASP A 41 6.44 8.73 -4.26
CA ASP A 41 7.42 9.07 -3.24
C ASP A 41 6.77 9.10 -1.83
N GLU A 42 5.63 9.77 -1.70
CA GLU A 42 4.82 9.80 -0.47
C GLU A 42 4.28 8.41 -0.10
N VAL A 43 3.85 7.63 -1.09
CA VAL A 43 3.38 6.24 -0.89
C VAL A 43 4.50 5.37 -0.31
N VAL A 44 5.69 5.40 -0.92
CA VAL A 44 6.83 4.61 -0.46
C VAL A 44 7.29 5.06 0.93
N ALA A 45 7.30 6.37 1.20
CA ALA A 45 7.61 6.87 2.54
C ALA A 45 6.62 6.38 3.60
N HIS A 46 5.31 6.35 3.28
CA HIS A 46 4.28 5.85 4.18
C HIS A 46 4.52 4.37 4.55
N TYR A 47 4.76 3.52 3.55
CA TYR A 47 5.03 2.10 3.79
C TYR A 47 6.38 1.85 4.45
N SER A 48 7.41 2.64 4.17
CA SER A 48 8.72 2.55 4.83
C SER A 48 8.63 2.88 6.33
N LYS A 49 7.84 3.90 6.69
CA LYS A 49 7.56 4.26 8.09
C LYS A 49 6.66 3.24 8.80
N ALA A 50 5.74 2.62 8.05
CA ALA A 50 4.74 1.67 8.54
C ALA A 50 4.05 2.14 9.84
N PRO A 51 3.34 3.29 9.83
CA PRO A 51 2.63 3.77 11.01
C PRO A 51 1.59 2.74 11.47
N ALA A 52 1.38 2.66 12.79
CA ALA A 52 0.35 1.78 13.34
C ALA A 52 -1.03 2.12 12.76
N SER A 53 -1.81 1.07 12.49
CA SER A 53 -3.20 1.27 12.06
C SER A 53 -4.01 1.90 13.19
N VAL A 54 -4.90 2.83 12.83
CA VAL A 54 -5.86 3.43 13.77
C VAL A 54 -6.83 2.36 14.29
N GLU A 55 -7.08 1.31 13.50
CA GLU A 55 -8.01 0.23 13.81
C GLU A 55 -7.71 -1.00 12.93
N GLY A 56 -8.02 -2.20 13.43
CA GLY A 56 -7.67 -3.45 12.75
C GLY A 56 -6.21 -3.83 12.96
N VAL A 57 -5.74 -4.83 12.23
CA VAL A 57 -4.38 -5.36 12.34
C VAL A 57 -3.57 -4.91 11.12
N SER A 58 -2.42 -4.30 11.38
CA SER A 58 -1.44 -3.96 10.34
C SER A 58 -0.42 -5.09 10.19
N GLU A 59 -0.26 -5.61 8.98
CA GLU A 59 0.77 -6.60 8.65
C GLU A 59 2.08 -5.96 8.16
N ILE A 60 2.12 -4.63 8.01
CA ILE A 60 3.31 -3.90 7.58
C ILE A 60 4.21 -3.54 8.76
N HIS A 61 5.51 -3.54 8.51
CA HIS A 61 6.57 -3.29 9.49
C HIS A 61 7.55 -2.25 8.92
N PRO A 62 8.21 -1.41 9.75
CA PRO A 62 9.14 -0.41 9.24
C PRO A 62 10.27 -1.04 8.43
N LEU A 63 10.51 -0.50 7.23
CA LEU A 63 11.55 -1.00 6.32
C LEU A 63 12.87 -0.24 6.46
N GLN A 64 12.83 0.96 7.04
CA GLN A 64 14.01 1.83 7.25
C GLN A 64 14.82 2.06 5.96
N LEU A 65 14.13 2.23 4.82
CA LEU A 65 14.78 2.47 3.54
C LEU A 65 15.65 3.72 3.61
N SER A 66 16.89 3.63 3.11
CA SER A 66 17.71 4.79 2.79
C SER A 66 17.08 5.60 1.65
N ASP A 67 17.49 6.86 1.51
CA ASP A 67 17.04 7.72 0.41
C ASP A 67 17.32 7.11 -0.97
N ARG A 68 18.45 6.41 -1.09
CA ARG A 68 18.84 5.73 -2.32
C ARG A 68 17.92 4.56 -2.64
N GLU A 69 17.59 3.71 -1.67
CA GLU A 69 16.70 2.57 -1.86
C GLU A 69 15.28 3.03 -2.17
N ARG A 70 14.82 4.08 -1.48
CA ARG A 70 13.54 4.72 -1.75
C ARG A 70 13.46 5.24 -3.18
N ALA A 71 14.47 5.99 -3.63
CA ALA A 71 14.52 6.51 -5.00
C ALA A 71 14.56 5.38 -6.03
N ALA A 72 15.32 4.31 -5.77
CA ALA A 72 15.38 3.14 -6.65
C ALA A 72 14.03 2.42 -6.75
N LEU A 73 13.31 2.28 -5.64
CA LEU A 73 11.98 1.68 -5.64
C LEU A 73 10.96 2.53 -6.42
N VAL A 74 10.97 3.86 -6.23
CA VAL A 74 10.12 4.76 -7.01
C VAL A 74 10.43 4.64 -8.50
N ALA A 75 11.70 4.70 -8.88
CA ALA A 75 12.12 4.55 -10.28
C ALA A 75 11.70 3.20 -10.88
N PHE A 76 11.75 2.11 -10.09
CA PHE A 76 11.24 0.80 -10.53
C PHE A 76 9.73 0.83 -10.78
N LEU A 77 8.95 1.40 -9.86
CA LEU A 77 7.48 1.52 -10.00
C LEU A 77 7.08 2.34 -11.23
N GLU A 78 7.91 3.31 -11.65
CA GLU A 78 7.71 4.10 -12.87
C GLU A 78 7.87 3.29 -14.16
N THR A 79 8.46 2.09 -14.09
CA THR A 79 8.64 1.20 -15.26
C THR A 79 7.48 0.20 -15.48
N LEU A 80 6.52 0.12 -14.55
CA LEU A 80 5.49 -0.95 -14.49
C LEU A 80 4.23 -0.67 -15.31
#